data_AF-A0A2W5YSN3-F1
#
_entry.id   AF-A0A2W5YSN3-F1
#
_cell.length_a   1.000
_cell.length_b   1.000
_cell.length_c   1.000
_cell.angle_alpha   90.00
_cell.angle_beta   90.00
_cell.angle_gamma   90.00
#
_symmetry.space_group_name_H-M   'P 1'
#
loop_
_entity.id
_entity.type
_entity.pdbx_description
1 polymer ?
#
loop_
_entity_poly.entity_id
_entity_poly.type
_entity_poly.pdbx_seq_one_letter_code
_entity_poly.pdbx_strand_id
1 'polypeptide(L)' 'MLDAVRGICARQGLDAQLALEAPMACGFGACFGCVVSTVAGYRRVCLDGPVFDAAVIADGALA' A
#
# COMPACT_ATOMS: atom_id res chain seq x y z
N MET A 1 5.62 10.15 -2.70
CA MET A 1 6.66 9.60 -3.60
C MET A 1 6.16 8.39 -4.38
N LEU A 2 5.73 7.32 -3.70
CA LEU A 2 5.29 6.08 -4.36
C LEU A 2 4.08 6.26 -5.29
N ASP A 3 3.20 7.22 -4.99
CA ASP A 3 2.09 7.55 -5.91
C ASP A 3 2.57 8.10 -7.26
N ALA A 4 3.67 8.87 -7.27
CA ALA A 4 4.27 9.33 -8.51
C ALA A 4 4.89 8.17 -9.32
N VAL A 5 5.52 7.20 -8.62
CA VAL A 5 6.05 5.98 -9.25
C VAL A 5 4.91 5.14 -9.83
N ARG A 6 3.83 4.93 -9.07
CA ARG A 6 2.59 4.29 -9.53
C ARG A 6 2.09 4.92 -10.83
N GLY A 7 2.00 6.25 -10.85
CA GLY A 7 1.57 6.99 -12.05
C GLY A 7 2.50 6.84 -13.25
N ILE A 8 3.83 6.77 -13.05
CA ILE A 8 4.79 6.54 -14.15
C ILE A 8 4.61 5.14 -14.73
N CYS A 9 4.56 4.11 -13.87
CA CYS A 9 4.37 2.72 -14.29
C CYS A 9 3.07 2.55 -15.06
N ALA A 10 1.96 3.10 -14.53
CA ALA A 10 0.66 3.04 -15.20
C ALA A 10 0.68 3.68 -16.60
N ARG A 11 1.31 4.85 -16.77
CA ARG A 11 1.43 5.51 -18.10
C ARG A 11 2.27 4.72 -19.10
N GLN A 12 3.21 3.90 -18.62
CA GLN A 12 4.08 3.07 -19.44
C GLN A 12 3.51 1.66 -19.64
N GLY A 13 2.34 1.34 -19.07
CA GLY A 13 1.76 -0.01 -19.12
C GLY A 13 2.61 -1.06 -18.39
N LEU A 14 3.32 -0.65 -17.33
CA LEU A 14 4.19 -1.53 -16.54
C LEU A 14 3.51 -1.93 -15.24
N ASP A 15 3.55 -3.22 -14.92
CA ASP A 15 3.18 -3.72 -13.61
C ASP A 15 4.15 -3.20 -12.54
N ALA A 16 3.63 -2.91 -11.35
CA ALA A 16 4.42 -2.38 -10.24
C ALA A 16 4.02 -2.98 -8.90
N GLN A 17 5.03 -3.20 -8.07
CA GLN A 17 4.89 -3.61 -6.67
C GLN A 17 5.44 -2.49 -5.80
N LEU A 18 4.67 -2.04 -4.81
CA LEU A 18 4.97 -0.89 -3.98
C LEU A 18 5.03 -1.30 -2.51
N ALA A 19 6.15 -1.03 -1.86
CA ALA A 19 6.32 -1.22 -0.42
C ALA A 19 5.72 -0.01 0.32
N LEU A 20 4.55 -0.20 0.93
CA LEU A 20 3.84 0.85 1.64
C LEU A 20 4.42 1.10 3.03
N GLU A 21 4.45 2.37 3.41
CA GLU A 21 4.73 2.81 4.77
C GLU A 21 3.43 3.24 5.44
N ALA A 22 3.26 2.90 6.72
CA ALA A 22 2.13 3.32 7.54
C ALA A 22 2.57 3.42 9.00
N PRO A 23 1.90 4.23 9.84
CA PRO A 23 2.16 4.28 11.27
C PRO A 23 2.14 2.87 11.88
N MET A 24 3.21 2.48 12.56
CA MET A 24 3.37 1.12 13.03
C MET A 24 3.88 1.10 14.47
N ALA A 25 2.99 0.77 15.42
CA ALA A 25 3.36 0.64 16.83
C ALA A 25 3.79 -0.79 17.19
N CYS A 26 2.96 -1.79 16.88
CA CYS A 26 3.25 -3.18 17.30
C CYS A 26 4.08 -3.99 16.29
N GLY A 27 3.93 -3.77 14.98
CA GLY A 27 4.63 -4.56 13.95
C GLY A 27 4.19 -6.02 13.77
N PHE A 28 3.27 -6.56 14.59
CA PHE A 28 2.79 -7.94 14.49
C PHE A 28 1.25 -8.07 14.43
N GLY A 29 0.55 -6.94 14.22
CA GLY A 29 -0.88 -6.93 13.89
C GLY A 29 -1.87 -6.73 15.03
N ALA A 30 -1.42 -6.52 16.27
CA ALA A 30 -2.31 -6.31 17.42
C ALA A 30 -2.90 -4.89 17.52
N CYS A 31 -2.17 -3.85 17.08
CA CYS A 31 -2.58 -2.46 17.29
C CYS A 31 -3.44 -1.85 16.18
N PHE A 32 -3.49 -2.47 15.00
CA PHE A 32 -4.19 -1.96 13.81
C PHE A 32 -3.76 -0.56 13.32
N GLY A 33 -2.69 0.02 13.87
CA GLY A 33 -2.20 1.34 13.44
C GLY A 33 -1.71 1.38 11.99
N CYS A 34 -1.28 0.23 11.45
CA CYS A 34 -0.74 0.11 10.09
C CYS A 34 -1.80 -0.28 9.04
N VAL A 35 -3.07 0.03 9.28
CA VAL A 35 -4.16 -0.30 8.34
C VAL A 35 -4.12 0.67 7.16
N VAL A 36 -4.25 0.12 5.96
CA VAL A 36 -4.34 0.85 4.69
C VAL A 36 -5.59 0.41 3.92
N SER A 37 -6.17 1.33 3.14
CA SER A 37 -7.28 1.03 2.23
C SER A 37 -6.77 0.44 0.91
N THR A 38 -7.42 -0.63 0.47
CA THR A 38 -7.20 -1.26 -0.84
C THR A 38 -8.53 -1.33 -1.57
N VAL A 39 -8.49 -1.59 -2.88
CA VAL A 39 -9.72 -1.83 -3.68
C VAL A 39 -10.52 -3.04 -3.20
N ALA A 40 -9.88 -3.94 -2.44
CA ALA A 40 -10.47 -5.14 -1.85
C ALA A 40 -10.72 -5.01 -0.33
N GLY A 41 -10.87 -3.78 0.18
CA GLY A 41 -11.10 -3.49 1.59
C GLY A 41 -9.83 -3.12 2.36
N TYR A 42 -9.89 -3.18 3.69
CA TYR A 42 -8.77 -2.79 4.55
C TYR A 42 -7.76 -3.93 4.73
N ARG A 43 -6.47 -3.59 4.67
CA ARG A 43 -5.36 -4.51 4.91
C ARG A 43 -4.36 -3.92 5.89
N ARG A 44 -3.59 -4.77 6.57
CA ARG A 44 -2.55 -4.36 7.53
C ARG A 44 -1.18 -4.49 6.90
N VAL A 45 -0.43 -3.40 6.81
CA VAL A 45 0.92 -3.39 6.22
C VAL A 45 1.86 -4.40 6.91
N CYS A 46 1.80 -4.54 8.23
CA CYS A 46 2.67 -5.47 8.97
C CYS A 46 2.34 -6.96 8.82
N LEU A 47 1.18 -7.32 8.24
CA LEU A 47 0.76 -8.73 8.10
C LEU A 47 0.44 -9.10 6.65
N ASP A 48 -0.32 -8.26 5.95
CA ASP A 48 -0.73 -8.47 4.57
C ASP A 48 0.23 -7.83 3.55
N GLY A 49 1.14 -6.97 4.03
CA GLY A 49 2.13 -6.24 3.24
C GLY A 49 3.57 -6.60 3.61
N PRO A 50 4.55 -5.66 3.55
CA PRO A 50 4.40 -4.25 3.19
C PRO A 50 4.31 -4.01 1.68
N VAL A 51 4.60 -5.04 0.86
CA VAL A 51 4.60 -4.94 -0.61
C VAL A 51 3.23 -5.30 -1.17
N PHE A 52 2.64 -4.40 -1.94
CA PHE A 52 1.35 -4.59 -2.58
C PHE A 52 1.45 -4.33 -4.08
N ASP A 53 0.58 -4.99 -4.84
CA ASP A 53 0.38 -4.64 -6.24
C ASP A 53 -0.16 -3.21 -6.38
N ALA A 54 0.44 -2.42 -7.27
CA ALA A 54 0.02 -1.06 -7.53
C ALA A 54 -1.47 -0.95 -7.93
N ALA A 55 -2.01 -1.97 -8.59
CA ALA A 55 -3.40 -2.04 -9.02
C ALA A 55 -4.39 -2.26 -7.87
N VAL A 56 -3.94 -2.77 -6.71
CA VAL A 56 -4.84 -2.99 -5.55
C VAL A 56 -4.87 -1.84 -4.56
N ILE A 57 -3.97 -0.87 -4.70
CA ILE A 57 -3.88 0.29 -3.80
C ILE A 57 -4.99 1.29 -4.13
N ALA A 58 -5.81 1.64 -3.13
CA ALA A 58 -6.88 2.62 -3.30
C ALA A 58 -6.32 4.04 -3.45
N ASP A 59 -7.06 4.92 -4.12
CA ASP A 59 -6.67 6.32 -4.23
C ASP A 59 -6.68 7.00 -2.85
N GLY A 60 -5.64 7.80 -2.59
CA GLY A 60 -5.40 8.41 -1.28
C GLY A 60 -4.76 7.49 -0.24
N ALA A 61 -4.57 6.19 -0.50
CA ALA A 61 -3.84 5.29 0.41
C ALA A 61 -2.32 5.55 0.48
N LEU A 62 -1.82 6.41 -0.40
CA LEU A 62 -0.42 6.82 -0.54
C LEU A 62 -0.17 8.29 -0.18
N ALA A 63 -1.21 8.98 0.33
CA ALA A 63 -1.17 10.39 0.69
C ALA A 63 -0.62 10.60 2.11
#